data_AF-A0A0S8GYC8-F1
#
_entry.id   AF-A0A0S8GYC8-F1
#
_cell.length_a   1.000
_cell.length_b   1.000
_cell.length_c   1.000
_cell.angle_alpha   90.00
_cell.angle_beta   90.00
_cell.angle_gamma   90.00
#
_symmetry.space_group_name_H-M   'P 1'
#
loop_
_entity.id
_entity.type
_entity.pdbx_description
1 polymer ?
#
loop_
_entity_poly.entity_id
_entity_poly.type
_entity_poly.pdbx_seq_one_letter_code
_entity_poly.pdbx_strand_id
1 'polypeptide(L)'
;MNVSEAKKAFNTLKKKLRPACPIPMNKQKGKKKTPAYFTGMINMLIEANAANYPCDYDPKVLTTITKQGFPVRTLARRIDGAFPAPVNPIAIWEIKEYYYTTTFGSRVADGVYESLLDGMEIEDLKLNEDIDVKHYLMVDAYYTWWECGCSYLCRIVDMLHMGYIDEVLFGREVIKRVPELAKEWTKLARKNYKPMPQNKRKRK
;
A
#
# COMPACT_ATOMS: atom_id res chain seq x y z
N MET A 1 3.33 13.28 10.47
CA MET A 1 3.12 13.19 11.93
C MET A 1 4.45 12.90 12.61
N ASN A 2 4.59 13.33 13.87
CA ASN A 2 5.59 12.77 14.76
C ASN A 2 5.08 11.47 15.44
N VAL A 3 5.95 10.78 16.17
CA VAL A 3 5.61 9.48 16.80
C VAL A 3 4.47 9.56 17.82
N SER A 4 4.38 10.67 18.57
CA SER A 4 3.34 10.87 19.58
C SER A 4 1.98 11.04 18.93
N GLU A 5 1.93 11.86 17.88
CA GLU A 5 0.74 12.07 17.06
C GLU A 5 0.26 10.79 16.38
N ALA A 6 1.19 10.03 15.78
CA ALA A 6 0.89 8.76 15.13
C ALA A 6 0.33 7.74 16.13
N LYS A 7 0.95 7.62 17.31
CA LYS A 7 0.47 6.75 18.38
C LYS A 7 -0.95 7.13 18.83
N LYS A 8 -1.23 8.43 18.98
CA LYS A 8 -2.56 8.93 19.36
C LYS A 8 -3.61 8.60 18.30
N ALA A 9 -3.30 8.86 17.03
CA ALA A 9 -4.20 8.57 15.91
C ALA A 9 -4.45 7.05 15.79
N PHE A 10 -3.39 6.25 15.85
CA PHE A 10 -3.46 4.79 15.84
C PHE A 10 -4.36 4.24 16.94
N ASN A 11 -4.16 4.66 18.20
CA ASN A 11 -4.97 4.18 19.33
C ASN A 11 -6.45 4.58 19.17
N THR A 12 -6.71 5.78 18.65
CA THR A 12 -8.07 6.27 18.39
C THR A 12 -8.76 5.42 17.33
N LEU A 13 -8.08 5.15 16.21
CA LEU A 13 -8.61 4.31 15.14
C LEU A 13 -8.81 2.87 15.60
N LYS A 14 -7.83 2.29 16.30
CA LYS A 14 -7.94 0.92 16.83
C LYS A 14 -9.12 0.74 17.76
N LYS A 15 -9.37 1.71 18.66
CA LYS A 15 -10.54 1.68 19.56
C LYS A 15 -11.86 1.80 18.81
N LYS A 16 -11.91 2.66 17.78
CA LYS A 16 -13.11 2.92 16.98
C LYS A 16 -13.47 1.77 16.05
N LEU A 17 -12.47 1.25 15.32
CA LEU A 17 -12.68 0.30 14.23
C LEU A 17 -12.63 -1.16 14.69
N ARG A 18 -11.99 -1.47 15.82
CA ARG A 18 -11.85 -2.83 16.38
C ARG A 18 -11.41 -3.84 15.31
N PRO A 19 -10.25 -3.60 14.68
CA PRO A 19 -9.84 -4.31 13.48
C PRO A 19 -9.56 -5.79 13.74
N ALA A 20 -9.76 -6.62 12.71
CA ALA A 20 -9.27 -8.00 12.66
C ALA A 20 -8.01 -8.13 11.78
N CYS A 21 -7.66 -7.08 11.03
CA CYS A 21 -6.49 -7.04 10.17
C CYS A 21 -5.18 -7.14 10.97
N PRO A 22 -4.08 -7.59 10.34
CA PRO A 22 -2.78 -7.63 11.00
C PRO A 22 -2.33 -6.22 11.39
N ILE A 23 -1.77 -6.11 12.60
CA ILE A 23 -1.10 -4.92 13.11
C ILE A 23 0.35 -5.30 13.36
N PRO A 24 1.27 -5.06 12.40
CA PRO A 24 2.66 -5.46 12.54
C PRO A 24 3.36 -4.62 13.62
N MET A 25 4.41 -5.21 14.19
CA MET A 25 5.35 -4.50 15.05
C MET A 25 6.43 -3.83 14.19
N ASN A 26 6.94 -2.69 14.63
CA ASN A 26 8.11 -2.10 13.99
C ASN A 26 9.36 -2.97 14.16
N LYS A 27 10.38 -2.73 13.34
CA LYS A 27 11.65 -3.48 13.37
C LYS A 27 12.59 -3.04 14.53
N GLN A 28 12.11 -2.20 15.45
CA GLN A 28 12.91 -1.66 16.55
C GLN A 28 12.99 -2.64 17.73
N LYS A 29 13.97 -2.42 18.62
CA LYS A 29 14.20 -3.23 19.83
C LYS A 29 13.95 -2.42 21.10
N GLY A 30 13.77 -3.13 22.22
CA GLY A 30 13.64 -2.53 23.56
C GLY A 30 12.46 -1.55 23.67
N LYS A 31 12.68 -0.41 24.32
CA LYS A 31 11.63 0.61 24.55
C LYS A 31 11.07 1.25 23.28
N LYS A 32 11.78 1.14 22.15
CA LYS A 32 11.32 1.63 20.83
C LYS A 32 10.50 0.58 20.07
N LYS A 33 10.42 -0.66 20.57
CA LYS A 33 9.58 -1.71 19.98
C LYS A 33 8.11 -1.40 20.23
N THR A 34 7.42 -0.98 19.19
CA THR A 34 6.00 -0.61 19.24
C THR A 34 5.29 -1.18 18.02
N PRO A 35 3.94 -1.19 17.99
CA PRO A 35 3.23 -1.33 16.72
C PRO A 35 3.80 -0.36 15.68
N ALA A 36 3.86 -0.79 14.43
CA ALA A 36 4.08 0.10 13.30
C ALA A 36 2.80 0.92 13.13
N TYR A 37 2.77 2.10 13.75
CA TYR A 37 1.53 2.87 13.93
C TYR A 37 0.91 3.26 12.60
N PHE A 38 1.71 3.69 11.64
CA PHE A 38 1.30 4.14 10.33
C PHE A 38 0.78 2.97 9.49
N THR A 39 1.55 1.88 9.39
CA THR A 39 1.12 0.64 8.72
C THR A 39 -0.18 0.11 9.33
N GLY A 40 -0.25 0.05 10.66
CA GLY A 40 -1.45 -0.38 11.36
C GLY A 40 -2.65 0.51 11.06
N MET A 41 -2.49 1.85 11.00
CA MET A 41 -3.58 2.75 10.62
C MET A 41 -4.09 2.47 9.21
N ILE A 42 -3.19 2.31 8.24
CA ILE A 42 -3.54 2.02 6.84
C ILE A 42 -4.32 0.71 6.76
N ASN A 43 -3.83 -0.37 7.38
CA ASN A 43 -4.51 -1.66 7.39
C ASN A 43 -5.93 -1.56 7.97
N MET A 44 -6.09 -0.88 9.12
CA MET A 44 -7.40 -0.69 9.76
C MET A 44 -8.37 0.10 8.87
N LEU A 45 -7.87 1.13 8.19
CA LEU A 45 -8.69 1.98 7.32
C LEU A 45 -9.11 1.24 6.05
N ILE A 46 -8.23 0.45 5.46
CA ILE A 46 -8.57 -0.41 4.31
C ILE A 46 -9.59 -1.47 4.75
N GLU A 47 -9.34 -2.21 5.83
CA GLU A 47 -10.25 -3.26 6.31
C GLU A 47 -11.67 -2.74 6.51
N ALA A 48 -11.80 -1.61 7.20
CA ALA A 48 -13.10 -1.01 7.50
C ALA A 48 -13.86 -0.55 6.25
N ASN A 49 -13.20 -0.39 5.10
CA ASN A 49 -13.77 0.16 3.87
C ASN A 49 -13.69 -0.78 2.65
N ALA A 50 -13.08 -1.96 2.79
CA ALA A 50 -12.92 -2.96 1.73
C ALA A 50 -14.22 -3.71 1.39
N ALA A 51 -15.33 -3.49 2.10
CA ALA A 51 -16.64 -4.07 1.80
C ALA A 51 -16.62 -5.60 1.59
N ASN A 52 -15.90 -6.32 2.45
CA ASN A 52 -15.68 -7.78 2.42
C ASN A 52 -14.89 -8.32 1.21
N TYR A 53 -14.31 -7.46 0.37
CA TYR A 53 -13.32 -7.93 -0.60
C TYR A 53 -12.07 -8.44 0.14
N PRO A 54 -11.40 -9.47 -0.40
CA PRO A 54 -10.11 -9.87 0.13
C PRO A 54 -9.12 -8.72 -0.01
N CYS A 55 -8.16 -8.69 0.90
CA CYS A 55 -7.07 -7.74 0.91
C CYS A 55 -5.87 -8.44 1.53
N ASP A 56 -4.72 -8.32 0.89
CA ASP A 56 -3.48 -8.86 1.40
C ASP A 56 -2.61 -7.74 1.96
N TYR A 57 -2.43 -7.73 3.28
CA TYR A 57 -1.70 -6.69 4.00
C TYR A 57 -0.22 -7.01 4.22
N ASP A 58 0.24 -8.18 3.75
CA ASP A 58 1.64 -8.60 3.76
C ASP A 58 1.80 -9.79 2.78
N PRO A 59 1.84 -9.53 1.46
CA PRO A 59 1.67 -10.58 0.47
C PRO A 59 2.73 -11.67 0.45
N LYS A 60 3.94 -11.41 0.98
CA LYS A 60 5.09 -12.33 1.05
C LYS A 60 5.49 -13.05 -0.25
N VAL A 61 4.86 -12.72 -1.36
CA VAL A 61 5.11 -13.18 -2.72
C VAL A 61 5.32 -11.98 -3.62
N LEU A 62 5.93 -12.21 -4.78
CA LEU A 62 6.03 -11.16 -5.79
C LEU A 62 4.66 -10.91 -6.40
N THR A 63 4.33 -9.66 -6.66
CA THR A 63 3.12 -9.30 -7.37
C THR A 63 3.21 -9.82 -8.80
N THR A 64 2.23 -10.63 -9.21
CA THR A 64 2.22 -11.26 -10.53
C THR A 64 0.93 -10.93 -11.27
N ILE A 65 1.07 -10.50 -12.50
CA ILE A 65 -0.03 -10.26 -13.42
C ILE A 65 -0.05 -11.42 -14.41
N THR A 66 -1.24 -11.98 -14.58
CA THR A 66 -1.50 -13.14 -15.43
C THR A 66 -2.58 -12.81 -16.46
N LYS A 67 -2.48 -13.43 -17.63
CA LYS A 67 -3.48 -13.35 -18.70
C LYS A 67 -3.72 -14.76 -19.20
N GLN A 68 -4.99 -15.19 -19.20
CA GLN A 68 -5.39 -16.56 -19.59
C GLN A 68 -4.62 -17.66 -18.83
N GLY A 69 -4.26 -17.42 -17.57
CA GLY A 69 -3.54 -18.38 -16.73
C GLY A 69 -2.03 -18.39 -16.89
N PHE A 70 -1.46 -17.58 -17.79
CA PHE A 70 -0.01 -17.45 -17.97
C PHE A 70 0.50 -16.14 -17.34
N PRO A 71 1.68 -16.16 -16.68
CA PRO A 71 2.29 -14.93 -16.15
C PRO A 71 2.76 -14.04 -17.30
N VAL A 72 2.33 -12.78 -17.26
CA VAL A 72 2.71 -11.73 -18.21
C VAL A 72 3.73 -10.78 -17.60
N ARG A 73 3.62 -10.55 -16.29
CA ARG A 73 4.56 -9.73 -15.54
C ARG A 73 4.67 -10.24 -14.12
N THR A 74 5.85 -10.19 -13.56
CA THR A 74 6.08 -10.34 -12.12
C THR A 74 6.99 -9.21 -11.71
N LEU A 75 6.58 -8.42 -10.72
CA LEU A 75 7.40 -7.31 -10.22
C LEU A 75 8.67 -7.84 -9.59
N ALA A 76 9.76 -7.08 -9.68
CA ALA A 76 11.06 -7.49 -9.17
C ALA A 76 11.10 -7.60 -7.64
N ARG A 77 10.16 -6.95 -6.95
CA ARG A 77 10.09 -6.92 -5.48
C ARG A 77 8.71 -7.20 -4.92
N ARG A 78 8.71 -7.42 -3.61
CA ARG A 78 7.51 -7.54 -2.79
C ARG A 78 7.08 -6.13 -2.38
N ILE A 79 5.78 -5.95 -2.34
CA ILE A 79 5.12 -4.71 -1.93
C ILE A 79 4.48 -4.90 -0.56
N ASP A 80 4.15 -3.80 0.11
CA ASP A 80 3.65 -3.84 1.50
C ASP A 80 2.19 -4.28 1.59
N GLY A 81 1.39 -4.09 0.54
CA GLY A 81 0.05 -4.67 0.47
C GLY A 81 -0.63 -4.54 -0.88
N ALA A 82 -1.52 -5.49 -1.16
CA ALA A 82 -2.23 -5.63 -2.41
C ALA A 82 -3.74 -5.75 -2.19
N PHE A 83 -4.51 -5.13 -3.08
CA PHE A 83 -5.94 -5.30 -3.14
C PHE A 83 -6.38 -5.79 -4.54
N PRO A 84 -7.19 -6.86 -4.65
CA PRO A 84 -7.64 -7.72 -3.54
C PRO A 84 -6.61 -8.79 -3.14
N ALA A 85 -5.62 -9.05 -3.99
CA ALA A 85 -4.60 -10.09 -3.83
C ALA A 85 -3.33 -9.70 -4.61
N PRO A 86 -2.16 -10.29 -4.30
CA PRO A 86 -0.92 -10.02 -5.05
C PRO A 86 -0.90 -10.59 -6.47
N VAL A 87 -1.83 -11.48 -6.82
CA VAL A 87 -1.97 -12.00 -8.19
C VAL A 87 -3.16 -11.29 -8.84
N ASN A 88 -2.90 -10.58 -9.95
CA ASN A 88 -3.84 -9.68 -10.61
C ASN A 88 -4.46 -8.63 -9.66
N PRO A 89 -3.63 -7.83 -8.96
CA PRO A 89 -4.14 -6.76 -8.12
C PRO A 89 -4.87 -5.69 -8.93
N ILE A 90 -5.81 -5.01 -8.28
CA ILE A 90 -6.36 -3.73 -8.72
C ILE A 90 -5.48 -2.59 -8.21
N ALA A 91 -4.96 -2.74 -7.00
CA ALA A 91 -4.14 -1.75 -6.34
C ALA A 91 -3.02 -2.44 -5.54
N ILE A 92 -1.87 -1.78 -5.49
CA ILE A 92 -0.74 -2.11 -4.62
C ILE A 92 -0.26 -0.84 -3.92
N TRP A 93 0.35 -1.01 -2.76
CA TRP A 93 0.92 0.12 -2.03
C TRP A 93 2.22 -0.23 -1.31
N GLU A 94 3.01 0.82 -1.09
CA GLU A 94 4.19 0.82 -0.25
C GLU A 94 4.05 1.80 0.91
N ILE A 95 4.63 1.46 2.06
CA ILE A 95 4.51 2.19 3.32
C ILE A 95 5.91 2.45 3.88
N LYS A 96 6.28 3.73 3.94
CA LYS A 96 7.58 4.13 4.49
C LYS A 96 7.38 4.88 5.83
N GLU A 97 7.62 4.16 6.93
CA GLU A 97 7.49 4.64 8.32
C GLU A 97 8.86 4.75 9.01
N TYR A 98 9.24 5.96 9.48
CA TYR A 98 10.57 6.21 10.05
C TYR A 98 10.61 6.90 11.43
N TYR A 99 9.58 6.74 12.27
CA TYR A 99 9.44 7.49 13.54
C TYR A 99 10.60 7.41 14.54
N TYR A 100 11.41 6.35 14.49
CA TYR A 100 12.49 6.11 15.44
C TYR A 100 13.88 6.22 14.81
N THR A 101 13.94 6.62 13.54
CA THR A 101 15.18 6.82 12.80
C THR A 101 15.83 8.12 13.26
N THR A 102 17.09 8.04 13.68
CA THR A 102 17.90 9.19 14.13
C THR A 102 18.92 9.63 13.08
N THR A 103 19.02 8.92 11.97
CA THR A 103 19.97 9.19 10.89
C THR A 103 19.23 9.20 9.56
N PHE A 104 19.35 10.29 8.83
CA PHE A 104 18.92 10.35 7.45
C PHE A 104 19.99 9.69 6.55
N GLY A 105 19.59 8.88 5.56
CA GLY A 105 20.56 8.14 4.76
C GLY A 105 19.93 7.07 3.87
N SER A 106 20.74 6.07 3.50
CA SER A 106 20.44 5.10 2.44
C SER A 106 19.05 4.49 2.52
N ARG A 107 18.54 4.13 3.70
CA ARG A 107 17.21 3.51 3.82
C ARG A 107 16.06 4.37 3.30
N VAL A 108 16.13 5.70 3.46
CA VAL A 108 15.09 6.60 2.93
C VAL A 108 15.20 6.66 1.41
N ALA A 109 16.44 6.72 0.90
CA ALA A 109 16.71 6.66 -0.53
C ALA A 109 16.21 5.35 -1.16
N ASP A 110 16.55 4.21 -0.54
CA ASP A 110 16.11 2.87 -0.95
C ASP A 110 14.59 2.86 -1.06
N GLY A 111 13.87 3.36 -0.04
CA GLY A 111 12.42 3.44 -0.09
C GLY A 111 11.87 4.24 -1.28
N VAL A 112 12.53 5.32 -1.70
CA VAL A 112 12.09 6.12 -2.87
C VAL A 112 12.43 5.42 -4.19
N TYR A 113 13.63 4.86 -4.31
CA TYR A 113 14.07 4.22 -5.55
C TYR A 113 13.43 2.83 -5.76
N GLU A 114 13.03 2.15 -4.68
CA GLU A 114 12.17 0.97 -4.73
C GLU A 114 10.82 1.33 -5.36
N SER A 115 10.15 2.35 -4.85
CA SER A 115 8.88 2.85 -5.39
C SER A 115 9.02 3.33 -6.85
N LEU A 116 10.17 3.92 -7.21
CA LEU A 116 10.46 4.31 -8.58
C LEU A 116 10.49 3.11 -9.52
N LEU A 117 11.22 2.06 -9.14
CA LEU A 117 11.31 0.86 -9.96
C LEU A 117 9.94 0.19 -10.10
N ASP A 118 9.17 0.08 -9.01
CA ASP A 118 7.85 -0.55 -9.05
C ASP A 118 6.90 0.23 -9.97
N GLY A 119 6.97 1.57 -9.93
CA GLY A 119 6.22 2.43 -10.84
C GLY A 119 6.60 2.26 -12.31
N MET A 120 7.90 2.12 -12.61
CA MET A 120 8.36 1.85 -13.98
C MET A 120 7.89 0.48 -14.49
N GLU A 121 7.89 -0.56 -13.65
CA GLU A 121 7.39 -1.89 -14.03
C GLU A 121 5.87 -1.88 -14.30
N ILE A 122 5.12 -1.08 -13.53
CA ILE A 122 3.67 -0.89 -13.72
C ILE A 122 3.37 -0.06 -14.97
N GLU A 123 4.16 0.98 -15.24
CA GLU A 123 4.05 1.73 -16.49
C GLU A 123 4.30 0.83 -17.71
N ASP A 124 5.38 0.03 -17.69
CA ASP A 124 5.69 -0.91 -18.76
C ASP A 124 4.54 -1.91 -18.99
N LEU A 125 3.93 -2.41 -17.91
CA LEU A 125 2.74 -3.26 -17.97
C LEU A 125 1.57 -2.51 -18.63
N LYS A 126 1.34 -1.24 -18.27
CA LYS A 126 0.24 -0.46 -18.85
C LYS A 126 0.46 -0.19 -20.34
N LEU A 127 1.67 0.18 -20.73
CA LEU A 127 2.02 0.52 -22.11
C LEU A 127 2.00 -0.69 -23.04
N ASN A 128 2.46 -1.85 -22.58
CA ASN A 128 2.62 -3.02 -23.43
C ASN A 128 1.45 -4.02 -23.36
N GLU A 129 0.70 -4.06 -22.26
CA GLU A 129 -0.35 -5.07 -22.04
C GLU A 129 -1.75 -4.48 -21.82
N ASP A 130 -1.86 -3.15 -21.76
CA ASP A 130 -3.08 -2.42 -21.41
C ASP A 130 -3.69 -2.84 -20.06
N ILE A 131 -2.84 -3.27 -19.13
CA ILE A 131 -3.25 -3.63 -17.76
C ILE A 131 -2.85 -2.50 -16.82
N ASP A 132 -3.86 -1.85 -16.23
CA ASP A 132 -3.69 -0.76 -15.27
C ASP A 132 -3.81 -1.30 -13.83
N VAL A 133 -2.71 -1.23 -13.08
CA VAL A 133 -2.64 -1.55 -11.64
C VAL A 133 -2.35 -0.26 -10.89
N LYS A 134 -3.19 0.09 -9.92
CA LYS A 134 -3.02 1.31 -9.13
C LYS A 134 -1.86 1.21 -8.16
N HIS A 135 -0.99 2.21 -8.16
CA HIS A 135 0.21 2.26 -7.33
C HIS A 135 0.16 3.43 -6.36
N TYR A 136 0.28 3.14 -5.07
CA TYR A 136 0.20 4.13 -4.01
C TYR A 136 1.43 4.11 -3.11
N LEU A 137 1.91 5.30 -2.74
CA LEU A 137 2.99 5.44 -1.77
C LEU A 137 2.48 6.19 -0.54
N MET A 138 2.67 5.63 0.64
CA MET A 138 2.26 6.25 1.89
C MET A 138 3.50 6.47 2.74
N VAL A 139 3.73 7.71 3.17
CA VAL A 139 4.93 8.09 3.93
C VAL A 139 4.60 8.82 5.22
N ASP A 140 5.33 8.52 6.28
CA ASP A 140 5.24 9.27 7.54
C ASP A 140 6.56 9.26 8.33
N ALA A 141 6.59 10.07 9.39
CA ALA A 141 7.74 10.57 10.17
C ALA A 141 8.20 11.96 9.71
N TYR A 142 7.60 12.99 10.32
CA TYR A 142 7.80 14.39 9.95
C TYR A 142 9.27 14.80 9.90
N TYR A 143 10.02 14.49 10.96
CA TYR A 143 11.45 14.77 11.04
C TYR A 143 12.22 14.18 9.85
N THR A 144 11.99 12.90 9.53
CA THR A 144 12.70 12.22 8.45
C THR A 144 12.40 12.84 7.08
N TRP A 145 11.12 13.07 6.77
CA TRP A 145 10.73 13.49 5.43
C TRP A 145 10.82 15.00 5.22
N TRP A 146 10.34 15.81 6.17
CA TRP A 146 10.27 17.26 6.03
C TRP A 146 11.54 17.98 6.47
N GLU A 147 12.16 17.57 7.59
CA GLU A 147 13.35 18.27 8.09
C GLU A 147 14.63 17.77 7.42
N CYS A 148 14.75 16.46 7.16
CA CYS A 148 15.95 15.89 6.56
C CYS A 148 15.82 15.54 5.07
N GLY A 149 14.61 15.23 4.60
CA GLY A 149 14.39 14.52 3.34
C GLY A 149 13.88 15.35 2.16
N CYS A 150 14.04 16.67 2.20
CA CYS A 150 13.47 17.56 1.18
C CYS A 150 13.81 17.16 -0.27
N SER A 151 15.06 16.76 -0.55
CA SER A 151 15.47 16.30 -1.88
C SER A 151 14.74 15.03 -2.34
N TYR A 152 14.42 14.13 -1.42
CA TYR A 152 13.68 12.89 -1.70
C TYR A 152 12.18 13.13 -1.85
N LEU A 153 11.63 14.14 -1.15
CA LEU A 153 10.27 14.62 -1.42
C LEU A 153 10.14 15.13 -2.86
N CYS A 154 11.14 15.86 -3.37
CA CYS A 154 11.14 16.28 -4.78
C CYS A 154 11.11 15.07 -5.74
N ARG A 155 11.84 13.99 -5.44
CA ARG A 155 11.81 12.77 -6.25
C ARG A 155 10.45 12.08 -6.24
N ILE A 156 9.79 12.04 -5.08
CA ILE A 156 8.42 11.53 -4.97
C ILE A 156 7.46 12.37 -5.82
N VAL A 157 7.62 13.70 -5.82
CA VAL A 157 6.83 14.60 -6.67
C VAL A 157 7.11 14.37 -8.16
N ASP A 158 8.36 14.12 -8.55
CA ASP A 158 8.68 13.76 -9.93
C ASP A 158 7.99 12.45 -10.33
N MET A 159 7.99 11.44 -9.45
CA MET A 159 7.32 10.16 -9.70
C MET A 159 5.81 10.31 -9.89
N LEU A 160 5.17 11.22 -9.14
CA LEU A 160 3.77 11.58 -9.36
C LEU A 160 3.58 12.21 -10.75
N HIS A 161 4.43 13.15 -11.15
CA HIS A 161 4.33 13.80 -12.47
C HIS A 161 4.61 12.84 -13.63
N MET A 162 5.52 11.88 -13.45
CA MET A 162 5.82 10.84 -14.43
C MET A 162 4.71 9.78 -14.50
N GLY A 163 3.75 9.76 -13.58
CA GLY A 163 2.70 8.75 -13.53
C GLY A 163 3.16 7.39 -12.97
N TYR A 164 4.31 7.34 -12.30
CA TYR A 164 4.85 6.13 -11.68
C TYR A 164 4.16 5.78 -10.36
N ILE A 165 3.52 6.76 -9.74
CA ILE A 165 2.62 6.59 -8.60
C ILE A 165 1.32 7.32 -8.94
N ASP A 166 0.17 6.70 -8.71
CA ASP A 166 -1.13 7.34 -8.91
C ASP A 166 -1.42 8.37 -7.81
N GLU A 167 -1.06 8.06 -6.55
CA GLU A 167 -1.23 8.99 -5.42
C GLU A 167 -0.22 8.73 -4.29
N VAL A 168 0.28 9.81 -3.69
CA VAL A 168 1.15 9.76 -2.51
C VAL A 168 0.43 10.38 -1.31
N LEU A 169 0.44 9.70 -0.16
CA LEU A 169 -0.22 10.17 1.06
C LEU A 169 0.78 10.45 2.18
N PHE A 170 0.70 11.65 2.76
CA PHE A 170 1.59 12.11 3.82
C PHE A 170 0.91 12.08 5.18
N GLY A 171 1.36 11.18 6.04
CA GLY A 171 0.96 11.10 7.44
C GLY A 171 -0.54 11.14 7.69
N ARG A 172 -1.09 12.30 8.13
CA ARG A 172 -2.52 12.38 8.53
C ARG A 172 -3.48 12.21 7.36
N GLU A 173 -3.04 12.45 6.13
CA GLU A 173 -3.86 12.32 4.93
C GLU A 173 -4.47 10.92 4.79
N VAL A 174 -3.75 9.88 5.24
CA VAL A 174 -4.24 8.49 5.17
C VAL A 174 -5.57 8.33 5.90
N ILE A 175 -5.80 9.06 6.98
CA ILE A 175 -7.01 8.94 7.81
C ILE A 175 -8.27 9.28 7.01
N LYS A 176 -8.17 10.24 6.07
CA LYS A 176 -9.28 10.65 5.21
C LYS A 176 -9.27 9.90 3.88
N ARG A 177 -8.11 9.80 3.24
CA ARG A 177 -8.02 9.38 1.83
C ARG A 177 -8.02 7.87 1.63
N VAL A 178 -7.38 7.09 2.51
CA VAL A 178 -7.37 5.61 2.39
C VAL A 178 -8.79 5.00 2.41
N PRO A 179 -9.73 5.46 3.27
CA PRO A 179 -11.13 5.03 3.18
C PRO A 179 -11.80 5.25 1.83
N GLU A 180 -11.47 6.34 1.13
CA GLU A 180 -12.02 6.67 -0.18
C GLU A 180 -11.41 5.79 -1.26
N LEU A 181 -10.09 5.61 -1.23
CA LEU A 181 -9.35 4.69 -2.09
C LEU A 181 -9.87 3.26 -2.01
N ALA A 182 -10.03 2.72 -0.79
CA ALA A 182 -10.58 1.38 -0.60
C ALA A 182 -11.97 1.24 -1.24
N LYS A 183 -12.83 2.27 -1.13
CA LYS A 183 -14.15 2.27 -1.80
C LYS A 183 -14.02 2.33 -3.32
N GLU A 184 -13.09 3.10 -3.86
CA GLU A 184 -12.81 3.13 -5.30
C GLU A 184 -12.35 1.76 -5.80
N TRP A 185 -11.44 1.10 -5.09
CA TRP A 185 -10.97 -0.25 -5.43
C TRP A 185 -12.10 -1.28 -5.41
N THR A 186 -12.99 -1.22 -4.42
CA THR A 186 -14.16 -2.13 -4.40
C THR A 186 -15.10 -1.90 -5.58
N LYS A 187 -15.26 -0.66 -6.06
CA LYS A 187 -16.06 -0.36 -7.26
C LYS A 187 -15.38 -0.93 -8.51
N LEU A 188 -14.07 -0.77 -8.64
CA LEU A 188 -13.30 -1.37 -9.74
C LEU A 188 -13.38 -2.90 -9.71
N ALA A 189 -13.27 -3.50 -8.53
CA ALA A 189 -13.38 -4.94 -8.34
C ALA A 189 -14.75 -5.46 -8.79
N ARG A 190 -15.84 -4.76 -8.44
CA ARG A 190 -17.20 -5.11 -8.89
C ARG A 190 -17.35 -5.06 -10.40
N LYS A 191 -16.73 -4.08 -11.07
CA LYS A 191 -16.76 -3.95 -12.53
C LYS A 191 -15.99 -5.10 -13.21
N ASN A 192 -14.87 -5.51 -12.62
CA ASN A 192 -13.99 -6.52 -13.18
C ASN A 192 -14.43 -7.96 -12.84
N TYR A 193 -15.21 -8.15 -11.77
CA TYR A 193 -15.71 -9.47 -11.37
C TYR A 193 -16.97 -9.84 -12.15
N LYS A 194 -16.83 -10.65 -13.21
CA LYS A 194 -17.94 -11.47 -13.69
C LYS A 194 -18.14 -12.60 -12.67
N PRO A 195 -19.31 -12.76 -12.04
CA PRO A 195 -19.54 -13.93 -11.20
C PRO A 195 -19.31 -15.17 -12.05
N MET A 196 -18.40 -16.05 -11.62
CA MET A 196 -18.28 -17.38 -12.23
C MET A 196 -19.67 -18.01 -12.25
N PRO A 197 -20.14 -18.54 -13.39
CA PRO A 197 -21.41 -19.24 -13.42
C PRO A 197 -21.36 -20.32 -12.35
N GLN A 198 -22.29 -20.26 -11.38
CA GLN A 198 -22.46 -21.33 -10.41
C GLN A 198 -22.66 -22.60 -11.22
N ASN A 199 -21.70 -23.50 -11.14
CA ASN A 199 -21.81 -24.83 -11.69
C ASN A 199 -22.99 -25.49 -10.99
N LYS A 200 -24.18 -25.39 -11.58
CA LYS A 200 -25.33 -26.21 -11.21
C LYS A 200 -24.90 -27.64 -11.51
N ARG A 201 -24.27 -28.29 -10.53
CA ARG A 201 -24.11 -29.74 -10.50
C ARG A 201 -25.52 -30.29 -10.61
N LYS A 202 -25.93 -30.64 -11.84
CA LYS A 202 -27.09 -31.48 -12.09
C LYS A 202 -26.78 -32.79 -11.37
N ARG A 203 -27.38 -32.97 -10.19
CA ARG A 203 -27.53 -34.29 -9.58
C ARG A 203 -28.35 -35.10 -10.58
N LYS A 204 -27.70 -36.05 -11.25
CA LYS A 204 -28.37 -37.21 -11.84
C LYS A 204 -28.54 -38.24 -10.75
#